data_AF-A0A386WU72-F1
#
_entry.id   AF-A0A386WU72-F1
#
_cell.length_a   1.000
_cell.length_b   1.000
_cell.length_c   1.000
_cell.angle_alpha   90.00
_cell.angle_beta   90.00
_cell.angle_gamma   90.00
#
_symmetry.space_group_name_H-M   'P 1'
#
loop_
_entity.id
_entity.type
_entity.pdbx_description
1 polymer ?
#
loop_
_entity_poly.entity_id
_entity_poly.type
_entity_poly.pdbx_seq_one_letter_code
_entity_poly.pdbx_strand_id
1 'polypeptide(L)'
;MNGFTVAWIAVAAAVVVIETVALLNTRRGDTLSEHVWAWLGVRRPQDGRRPVVISQDDGGPALVVPPLKVTPRWTLRLARTVVLCGGVWLIAHFLTGGWL
;
A
#
# COMPACT_ATOMS: atom_id res chain seq x y z
N MET A 1 -10.70 27.58 -15.23
CA MET A 1 -10.12 26.72 -14.18
C MET A 1 -9.39 27.61 -13.21
N ASN A 2 -9.60 27.47 -11.90
CA ASN A 2 -8.84 28.24 -10.92
C ASN A 2 -7.40 27.67 -10.81
N GLY A 3 -6.42 28.49 -10.43
CA GLY A 3 -5.01 28.05 -10.36
C GLY A 3 -4.77 26.88 -9.39
N PHE A 4 -5.64 26.74 -8.41
CA PHE A 4 -5.62 25.67 -7.43
C PHE A 4 -6.09 24.31 -7.99
N THR A 5 -7.11 24.29 -8.87
CA THR A 5 -7.51 23.11 -9.65
C THR A 5 -6.38 22.65 -10.56
N VAL A 6 -5.68 23.60 -11.19
CA VAL A 6 -4.52 23.29 -12.04
C VAL A 6 -3.40 22.65 -11.23
N ALA A 7 -3.13 23.14 -10.01
CA ALA A 7 -2.15 22.55 -9.11
C ALA A 7 -2.50 21.09 -8.72
N TRP A 8 -3.76 20.81 -8.38
CA TRP A 8 -4.19 19.44 -8.07
C TRP A 8 -4.11 18.50 -9.27
N ILE A 9 -4.50 18.96 -10.46
CA ILE A 9 -4.36 18.18 -11.70
C ILE A 9 -2.90 17.88 -11.98
N ALA A 10 -2.00 18.86 -11.79
CA ALA A 10 -0.56 18.67 -11.98
C ALA A 10 0.01 17.63 -11.00
N VAL A 11 -0.41 17.66 -9.74
CA VAL A 11 -0.01 16.65 -8.74
C VAL A 11 -0.53 15.26 -9.11
N ALA A 12 -1.80 15.14 -9.50
CA ALA A 12 -2.37 13.86 -9.93
C ALA A 12 -1.65 13.29 -11.15
N ALA A 13 -1.37 14.13 -12.15
CA ALA A 13 -0.60 13.75 -13.33
C ALA A 13 0.82 13.30 -12.97
N ALA A 14 1.52 14.02 -12.08
CA ALA A 14 2.85 13.66 -11.62
C ALA A 14 2.87 12.28 -10.93
N VAL A 15 1.88 11.99 -10.07
CA VAL A 15 1.74 10.67 -9.41
C VAL A 15 1.56 9.56 -10.44
N VAL A 16 0.70 9.77 -11.45
CA VAL A 16 0.48 8.78 -12.51
C VAL A 16 1.76 8.53 -13.31
N VAL A 17 2.51 9.56 -13.66
CA VAL A 17 3.78 9.43 -14.40
C VAL A 17 4.81 8.63 -13.59
N ILE A 18 4.99 8.96 -12.31
CA ILE A 18 5.92 8.28 -11.42
C ILE A 18 5.54 6.79 -11.29
N GLU A 19 4.28 6.49 -11.02
CA GLU A 19 3.81 5.10 -10.90
C GLU A 19 3.96 4.34 -12.22
N THR A 20 3.70 4.99 -13.36
CA THR A 20 3.84 4.35 -14.68
C THR A 20 5.29 3.96 -14.96
N VAL A 21 6.25 4.85 -14.68
CA VAL A 21 7.68 4.54 -14.82
C VAL A 21 8.11 3.42 -13.87
N ALA A 22 7.62 3.44 -12.62
CA ALA A 22 7.89 2.38 -11.65
C ALA A 22 7.36 1.01 -12.14
N LEU A 23 6.14 0.97 -12.68
CA LEU A 23 5.53 -0.24 -13.24
C LEU A 23 6.31 -0.79 -14.43
N LEU A 24 6.82 0.08 -15.29
CA LEU A 24 7.57 -0.35 -16.48
C LEU A 24 8.99 -0.85 -16.16
N ASN A 25 9.54 -0.54 -14.99
CA ASN A 25 10.93 -0.89 -14.59
C ASN A 25 11.01 -1.85 -13.37
N THR A 26 9.95 -2.59 -13.09
CA THR A 26 9.63 -3.16 -11.75
C THR A 26 10.65 -4.16 -11.15
N ARG A 27 11.03 -3.92 -9.87
CA ARG A 27 11.39 -4.92 -8.85
C ARG A 27 10.25 -5.02 -7.81
N ARG A 28 10.08 -6.16 -7.13
CA ARG A 28 9.06 -6.28 -6.06
C ARG A 28 9.32 -5.26 -4.95
N GLY A 29 8.32 -4.43 -4.64
CA GLY A 29 8.37 -3.44 -3.56
C GLY A 29 8.69 -2.01 -3.99
N ASP A 30 8.85 -1.71 -5.29
CA ASP A 30 9.29 -0.40 -5.78
C ASP A 30 8.16 0.54 -6.21
N THR A 31 6.89 0.10 -6.17
CA THR A 31 5.75 0.94 -6.55
C THR A 31 5.14 1.69 -5.35
N LEU A 32 4.56 2.85 -5.61
CA LEU A 32 3.91 3.67 -4.58
C LEU A 32 2.64 2.96 -4.09
N SER A 33 1.91 2.31 -5.02
CA SER A 33 0.77 1.48 -4.65
C SER A 33 1.16 0.33 -3.72
N GLU A 34 2.25 -0.41 -3.95
CA GLU A 34 2.71 -1.45 -3.03
C GLU A 34 3.05 -0.90 -1.64
N HIS A 35 3.66 0.29 -1.54
CA HIS A 35 3.92 0.96 -0.27
C HIS A 35 2.62 1.38 0.44
N VAL A 36 1.64 1.91 -0.30
CA VAL A 36 0.32 2.29 0.24
C VAL A 36 -0.43 1.05 0.73
N TRP A 37 -0.39 -0.05 -0.02
CA TRP A 37 -1.01 -1.31 0.39
C TRP A 37 -0.29 -1.94 1.59
N ALA A 38 1.04 -1.86 1.65
CA ALA A 38 1.83 -2.30 2.79
C ALA A 38 1.50 -1.47 4.05
N TRP A 39 1.29 -0.16 3.90
CA TRP A 39 0.87 0.75 4.96
C TRP A 39 -0.58 0.48 5.40
N LEU A 40 -1.48 0.23 4.45
CA LEU A 40 -2.85 -0.23 4.70
C LEU A 40 -2.92 -1.70 5.16
N GLY A 41 -1.76 -2.35 5.34
CA GLY A 41 -1.57 -3.75 5.69
C GLY A 41 -2.36 -4.75 4.84
N VAL A 42 -2.73 -4.34 3.61
CA VAL A 42 -3.18 -5.24 2.55
C VAL A 42 -1.92 -5.86 1.96
N ARG A 43 -1.37 -6.82 2.69
CA ARG A 43 -0.36 -7.72 2.13
C ARG A 43 -1.13 -8.83 1.43
N ARG A 44 -0.77 -9.16 0.19
CA ARG A 44 -1.23 -10.43 -0.38
C ARG A 44 -0.87 -11.51 0.63
N PRO A 45 -1.82 -12.37 1.04
CA PRO A 45 -1.44 -13.60 1.71
C PRO A 45 -0.35 -14.25 0.86
N GLN A 46 0.82 -14.51 1.44
CA GLN A 46 1.76 -15.41 0.79
C GLN A 46 0.98 -16.71 0.57
N ASP A 47 0.64 -16.99 -0.69
CA ASP A 47 -0.14 -18.13 -1.16
C ASP A 47 0.04 -19.34 -0.26
N GLY A 48 -0.95 -19.66 0.58
CA GLY A 48 -1.19 -20.98 1.21
C GLY A 48 0.02 -21.78 1.69
N ARG A 49 1.17 -21.17 1.97
CA ARG A 49 2.42 -21.90 2.08
C ARG A 49 2.47 -22.37 3.52
N ARG A 50 2.32 -23.69 3.66
CA ARG A 50 2.74 -24.51 4.79
C ARG A 50 3.90 -23.83 5.55
N PRO A 51 3.99 -23.98 6.89
CA PRO A 51 5.18 -23.55 7.61
C PRO A 51 6.39 -23.94 6.78
N VAL A 52 7.28 -22.97 6.50
CA VAL A 52 8.51 -23.26 5.77
C VAL A 52 9.32 -24.15 6.70
N VAL A 53 9.07 -25.44 6.62
CA VAL A 53 9.86 -26.48 7.28
C VAL A 53 11.08 -26.61 6.39
N ILE A 54 12.17 -25.99 6.82
CA ILE A 54 13.47 -26.31 6.28
C ILE A 54 13.80 -27.69 6.85
N SER A 55 13.34 -28.75 6.17
CA SER A 55 13.87 -30.08 6.41
C SER A 55 15.31 -30.06 5.90
N GLN A 56 16.24 -29.91 6.84
CA GLN A 56 17.65 -30.20 6.60
C GLN A 56 17.76 -31.73 6.64
N ASP A 57 18.11 -32.34 5.51
CA ASP A 57 18.06 -33.80 5.26
C ASP A 57 19.14 -34.61 6.02
N ASP A 58 19.60 -34.12 7.18
CA ASP A 58 20.72 -34.67 7.95
C ASP A 58 20.35 -34.87 9.43
N GLY A 59 19.25 -35.56 9.75
CA GLY A 59 18.94 -36.03 11.11
C GLY A 59 18.89 -35.00 12.27
N GLY A 60 18.98 -33.70 11.97
CA GLY A 60 19.00 -32.61 12.95
C GLY A 60 17.62 -32.06 13.27
N PRO A 61 17.46 -31.28 14.37
CA PRO A 61 16.17 -30.71 14.74
C PRO A 61 15.69 -29.72 13.66
N ALA A 62 14.46 -29.90 13.21
CA ALA A 62 13.83 -29.00 12.25
C ALA A 62 13.79 -27.56 12.81
N LEU A 63 14.39 -26.62 12.09
CA LEU A 63 14.47 -25.23 12.51
C LEU A 63 13.13 -24.54 12.16
N VAL A 64 12.28 -24.38 13.17
CA VAL A 64 10.97 -23.73 13.03
C VAL A 64 11.15 -22.22 13.06
N VAL A 65 11.04 -21.57 11.91
CA VAL A 65 11.05 -20.11 11.83
C VAL A 65 9.74 -19.56 12.39
N PRO A 66 9.75 -18.71 13.44
CA PRO A 66 8.53 -18.16 14.02
C PRO A 66 7.83 -17.25 13.01
N PRO A 67 6.48 -17.17 13.05
CA PRO A 67 5.72 -16.28 12.18
C PRO A 67 6.12 -14.83 12.43
N LEU A 68 6.43 -14.10 11.36
CA LEU A 68 6.79 -12.69 11.44
C LEU A 68 5.67 -11.88 12.10
N LYS A 69 6.09 -10.92 12.94
CA LYS A 69 5.25 -10.07 13.78
C LYS A 69 4.11 -9.41 12.99
N VAL A 70 2.88 -9.83 13.28
CA VAL A 70 1.66 -9.30 12.70
C VAL A 70 1.51 -7.82 13.09
N THR A 71 1.35 -6.96 12.10
CA THR A 71 1.19 -5.51 12.30
C THR A 71 -0.05 -5.24 13.18
N PRO A 72 -0.04 -4.22 14.05
CA PRO A 72 -1.15 -4.00 14.97
C PRO A 72 -2.46 -3.69 14.22
N ARG A 73 -3.53 -4.46 14.50
CA ARG A 73 -4.83 -4.33 13.83
C ARG A 73 -5.47 -2.94 13.94
N TRP A 74 -5.13 -2.16 14.98
CA TRP A 74 -5.66 -0.81 15.18
C TRP A 74 -5.09 0.19 14.17
N THR A 75 -3.82 0.03 13.78
CA THR A 75 -3.16 0.86 12.78
C THR A 75 -3.84 0.71 11.42
N LEU A 76 -4.28 -0.51 11.10
CA LEU A 76 -5.06 -0.81 9.89
C LEU A 76 -6.41 -0.08 9.86
N ARG A 77 -7.11 -0.04 11.00
CA ARG A 77 -8.40 0.64 11.13
C ARG A 77 -8.22 2.15 10.99
N LEU A 78 -7.18 2.70 11.60
CA LEU A 78 -6.86 4.12 11.56
C LEU A 78 -6.46 4.56 10.14
N ALA A 79 -5.58 3.80 9.49
CA ALA A 79 -5.19 4.04 8.11
C ALA A 79 -6.40 3.96 7.15
N ARG A 80 -7.28 2.97 7.35
CA ARG A 80 -8.52 2.86 6.57
C ARG A 80 -9.45 4.05 6.79
N THR A 81 -9.67 4.47 8.04
CA THR A 81 -10.51 5.64 8.35
C THR A 81 -9.94 6.92 7.73
N VAL A 82 -8.63 7.14 7.83
CA VAL A 82 -7.96 8.31 7.23
C VAL A 82 -8.10 8.31 5.71
N VAL A 83 -7.90 7.18 5.04
CA VAL A 83 -8.10 7.08 3.59
C VAL A 83 -9.55 7.34 3.18
N LEU A 84 -10.52 6.78 3.91
CA LEU A 84 -11.93 7.02 3.62
C LEU A 84 -12.32 8.49 3.83
N CYS A 85 -11.91 9.10 4.95
CA CYS A 85 -12.14 10.52 5.19
C CYS A 85 -11.47 11.40 4.13
N GLY A 86 -10.21 11.11 3.77
CA GLY A 86 -9.48 11.84 2.74
C GLY A 86 -10.14 11.70 1.36
N GLY A 87 -10.59 10.50 0.98
CA GLY A 87 -11.31 10.26 -0.28
C GLY A 87 -12.67 10.97 -0.33
N VAL A 88 -13.45 10.90 0.75
CA VAL A 88 -14.72 11.62 0.87
C VAL A 88 -14.50 13.13 0.78
N TRP A 89 -13.50 13.66 1.48
CA TRP A 89 -13.12 15.07 1.41
C TRP A 89 -12.70 15.45 -0.01
N LEU A 90 -11.84 14.66 -0.67
CA LEU A 90 -11.36 14.95 -2.03
C LEU A 90 -12.52 14.98 -3.04
N ILE A 91 -13.45 14.03 -2.95
CA ILE A 91 -14.67 14.01 -3.78
C ILE A 91 -15.51 15.26 -3.53
N ALA A 92 -15.78 15.58 -2.27
CA ALA A 92 -16.54 16.78 -1.90
C ALA A 92 -15.84 18.07 -2.36
N HIS A 93 -14.51 18.10 -2.29
CA HIS A 93 -13.68 19.22 -2.71
C HIS A 93 -13.77 19.47 -4.22
N PHE A 94 -13.71 18.41 -5.04
CA PHE A 94 -13.90 18.54 -6.48
C PHE A 94 -15.35 18.89 -6.86
N LEU A 95 -16.34 18.31 -6.19
CA LEU A 95 -17.76 18.63 -6.42
C LEU A 95 -18.13 20.06 -6.03
N THR A 96 -17.45 20.64 -5.03
CA THR A 96 -17.69 22.02 -4.57
C THR A 96 -16.74 23.04 -5.22
N GLY A 97 -15.87 22.62 -6.14
CA GLY A 97 -14.96 23.53 -6.85
C GLY A 97 -13.78 24.03 -6.02
N GLY A 98 -13.38 23.29 -4.99
CA GLY A 98 -12.19 23.57 -4.18
C GLY A 98 -12.44 24.39 -2.91
N TRP A 99 -13.71 24.48 -2.47
CA TRP A 99 -14.11 25.33 -1.34
C TRP A 99 -13.98 24.65 0.04
N LEU A 100 -13.93 23.31 0.07
CA LEU A 100 -13.84 22.48 1.29
C LEU A 100 -12.44 22.02 1.64
#